data_AF-A0A243SCY4-F1
#
_entry.id   AF-A0A243SCY4-F1
#
_cell.length_a   1.000
_cell.length_b   1.000
_cell.length_c   1.000
_cell.angle_alpha   90.00
_cell.angle_beta   90.00
_cell.angle_gamma   90.00
#
_symmetry.space_group_name_H-M   'P 1'
#
loop_
_entity.id
_entity.type
_entity.pdbx_description
1 polymer ?
#
loop_
_entity_poly.entity_id
_entity_poly.type
_entity_poly.pdbx_seq_one_letter_code
_entity_poly.pdbx_strand_id
1 'polypeptide(L)'
;MLEKFIVKYNIDFSEFRYDEHFESECEFTIGIWSILNVLLLPLFITKGIFSHLINFISSKHSYKIDKFNFFLEEYKSDKIDLTMGDLITSKIQGKFHLREDVKYVITNCKIQNR
;
A
#
# COMPACT_ATOMS: atom_id res chain seq x y z
N MET A 1 -4.74 -1.66 -15.41
CA MET A 1 -4.24 -0.36 -15.94
C MET A 1 -2.85 -0.51 -16.57
N LEU A 2 -1.93 -1.21 -15.90
CA LEU A 2 -0.56 -1.49 -16.37
C LEU A 2 -0.49 -2.16 -17.74
N GLU A 3 -1.27 -3.21 -17.98
CA GLU A 3 -1.30 -3.91 -19.28
C GLU A 3 -1.60 -2.99 -20.48
N LYS A 4 -2.57 -2.08 -20.34
CA LYS A 4 -2.89 -1.08 -21.39
C LYS A 4 -1.71 -0.16 -21.68
N PHE A 5 -0.91 0.18 -20.66
CA PHE A 5 0.29 0.99 -20.82
C PHE A 5 1.38 0.21 -21.56
N ILE A 6 1.62 -1.04 -21.16
CA ILE A 6 2.60 -1.95 -21.77
C ILE A 6 2.30 -2.12 -23.26
N VAL A 7 1.05 -2.47 -23.60
CA VAL A 7 0.63 -2.69 -24.99
C VAL A 7 0.70 -1.40 -25.81
N LYS A 8 0.24 -0.26 -25.26
CA LYS A 8 0.23 1.02 -25.98
C LYS A 8 1.63 1.50 -26.37
N TYR A 9 2.62 1.23 -25.53
CA TYR A 9 4.00 1.69 -25.74
C TYR A 9 4.94 0.56 -26.19
N ASN A 10 4.43 -0.65 -26.41
CA ASN A 10 5.19 -1.83 -26.82
C ASN A 10 6.44 -2.06 -25.95
N ILE A 11 6.24 -2.05 -24.63
CA ILE A 11 7.33 -2.20 -23.64
C ILE A 11 7.47 -3.67 -23.26
N ASP A 12 8.69 -4.18 -23.16
CA ASP A 12 8.94 -5.54 -22.69
C ASP A 12 8.84 -5.61 -21.15
N PHE A 13 7.84 -6.33 -20.64
CA PHE A 13 7.64 -6.60 -19.21
C PHE A 13 7.81 -8.09 -18.88
N SER A 14 8.47 -8.88 -19.73
CA SER A 14 8.65 -10.32 -19.52
C SER A 14 9.42 -10.65 -18.23
N GLU A 15 10.33 -9.77 -17.81
CA GLU A 15 11.10 -9.90 -16.56
C GLU A 15 10.36 -9.32 -15.32
N PHE A 16 9.15 -8.75 -15.50
CA PHE A 16 8.41 -8.13 -14.41
C PHE A 16 7.77 -9.17 -13.48
N ARG A 17 8.12 -9.11 -12.19
CA ARG A 17 7.60 -9.99 -11.15
C ARG A 17 6.36 -9.41 -10.48
N TYR A 18 5.19 -9.75 -11.02
CA TYR A 18 3.89 -9.27 -10.52
C TYR A 18 3.66 -9.57 -9.03
N ASP A 19 4.14 -10.71 -8.55
CA ASP A 19 4.03 -11.17 -7.17
C ASP A 19 4.76 -10.26 -6.17
N GLU A 20 5.84 -9.61 -6.59
CA GLU A 20 6.65 -8.73 -5.74
C GLU A 20 6.10 -7.30 -5.65
N HIS A 21 5.32 -6.89 -6.64
CA HIS A 21 4.85 -5.51 -6.79
C HIS A 21 3.36 -5.31 -6.53
N PHE A 22 2.55 -6.35 -6.68
CA PHE A 22 1.10 -6.25 -6.54
C PHE A 22 0.57 -7.35 -5.62
N GLU A 23 -0.30 -6.99 -4.69
CA GLU A 23 -1.17 -7.97 -4.06
C GLU A 23 -2.11 -8.54 -5.09
N SER A 24 -2.35 -9.85 -5.03
CA SER A 24 -3.27 -10.50 -5.95
C SER A 24 -4.68 -9.97 -5.68
N GLU A 25 -5.23 -9.20 -6.63
CA GLU A 25 -6.55 -8.55 -6.50
C GLU A 25 -7.73 -9.55 -6.34
N CYS A 26 -7.48 -10.85 -6.45
CA CYS A 26 -8.48 -11.91 -6.29
C CYS A 26 -8.06 -13.02 -5.32
N GLU A 27 -6.92 -12.91 -4.64
CA GLU A 27 -6.68 -13.81 -3.53
C GLU A 27 -7.56 -13.38 -2.37
N PHE A 28 -8.42 -14.29 -1.93
CA PHE A 28 -9.04 -14.26 -0.61
C PHE A 28 -7.96 -14.47 0.47
N THR A 29 -6.85 -13.73 0.40
CA THR A 29 -5.86 -13.60 1.46
C THR A 29 -6.44 -12.68 2.51
N ILE A 30 -7.56 -13.10 3.10
CA ILE A 30 -7.94 -12.64 4.42
C ILE A 30 -6.83 -13.18 5.32
N GLY A 31 -5.78 -12.39 5.50
CA GLY A 31 -4.69 -12.72 6.41
C GLY A 31 -5.28 -13.06 7.78
N ILE A 32 -4.61 -13.93 8.53
CA ILE A 32 -5.04 -14.31 9.89
C ILE A 32 -5.32 -13.06 10.74
N TRP A 33 -4.58 -11.97 10.50
CA TRP A 33 -4.79 -10.65 11.10
C TRP A 33 -6.14 -10.02 10.76
N SER A 34 -6.58 -10.08 9.51
CA SER A 34 -7.90 -9.58 9.09
C SER A 34 -9.03 -10.37 9.74
N ILE A 35 -8.89 -11.69 9.87
CA ILE A 35 -9.85 -12.55 10.59
C ILE A 35 -9.89 -12.17 12.08
N LEU A 36 -8.72 -12.03 12.70
CA LEU A 36 -8.61 -11.65 14.11
C LEU A 36 -9.20 -10.26 14.35
N ASN A 37 -9.00 -9.30 13.45
CA ASN A 37 -9.60 -7.97 13.56
C ASN A 37 -11.13 -8.00 13.52
N VAL A 38 -11.72 -8.84 12.66
CA VAL A 38 -13.19 -9.05 12.64
C VAL A 38 -13.66 -9.74 13.92
N LEU A 39 -12.90 -10.71 14.43
CA LEU A 39 -13.20 -11.40 15.69
C LEU A 39 -13.10 -10.49 16.92
N LEU A 40 -12.21 -9.49 16.89
CA LEU A 40 -11.99 -8.53 17.98
C LEU A 40 -12.98 -7.35 17.93
N LEU A 41 -13.74 -7.20 16.84
CA LEU A 41 -14.71 -6.13 16.63
C LEU A 41 -15.81 -6.11 17.72
N PRO A 42 -16.40 -7.25 18.14
CA PRO A 42 -17.29 -7.28 19.31
C PRO A 42 -16.63 -6.77 20.59
N LEU A 43 -15.36 -7.11 20.84
CA LEU A 43 -14.63 -6.62 22.01
C LEU A 43 -14.47 -5.10 21.97
N PHE A 44 -14.17 -4.54 20.79
CA PHE A 44 -14.11 -3.09 20.61
C PHE A 44 -15.45 -2.40 20.93
N ILE A 45 -16.57 -2.97 20.50
CA ILE A 45 -17.91 -2.45 20.83
C ILE A 45 -18.16 -2.53 22.33
N THR A 46 -17.88 -3.68 22.97
CA THR A 46 -18.07 -3.84 24.43
C THR A 46 -17.22 -2.87 25.24
N LYS A 47 -15.99 -2.59 24.79
CA LYS A 47 -15.10 -1.59 25.38
C LYS A 47 -15.72 -0.20 25.33
N GLY A 48 -16.28 0.21 24.18
CA GLY A 48 -16.95 1.51 24.05
C GLY A 48 -18.13 1.65 25.00
N ILE A 49 -18.97 0.62 25.07
CA ILE A 49 -20.12 0.58 26.01
C ILE A 49 -19.62 0.65 27.46
N PHE A 50 -18.61 -0.14 27.81
CA PHE A 50 -18.07 -0.18 29.17
C PHE A 50 -17.40 1.13 29.57
N SER A 51 -16.62 1.75 28.68
CA SER A 51 -16.04 3.07 28.90
C SER A 51 -17.12 4.13 29.13
N HIS A 52 -18.17 4.11 28.33
CA HIS A 52 -19.30 5.04 28.47
C HIS A 52 -20.01 4.87 29.83
N LEU A 53 -20.24 3.63 30.27
CA LEU A 53 -20.81 3.35 31.59
C LEU A 53 -19.91 3.82 32.73
N ILE A 54 -18.60 3.58 32.64
CA ILE A 54 -17.63 4.00 33.65
C ILE A 54 -17.45 5.52 33.67
N ASN A 55 -17.66 6.21 32.56
CA ASN A 55 -17.55 7.68 32.50
C ASN A 55 -18.53 8.38 33.46
N PHE A 56 -19.70 7.78 33.72
CA PHE A 56 -20.64 8.28 34.73
C PHE A 56 -20.10 8.24 36.16
N ILE A 57 -19.11 7.38 36.44
CA ILE A 57 -18.53 7.18 37.77
C ILE A 57 -17.16 7.87 37.86
N SER A 58 -16.31 7.71 36.84
CA SER A 58 -14.96 8.25 36.82
C SER A 58 -14.43 8.43 35.41
N SER A 59 -14.32 9.69 34.99
CA SER A 59 -13.71 10.08 33.72
C SER A 59 -12.26 9.59 33.58
N LYS A 60 -11.50 9.56 34.68
CA LYS A 60 -10.11 9.05 34.71
C LYS A 60 -10.03 7.56 34.37
N HIS A 61 -11.01 6.76 34.78
CA HIS A 61 -11.04 5.33 34.51
C HIS A 61 -11.59 5.04 33.11
N SER A 62 -12.61 5.78 32.66
CA SER A 62 -13.08 5.75 31.27
C SER A 62 -11.95 6.06 30.28
N TYR A 63 -11.16 7.10 30.52
CA TYR A 63 -10.01 7.44 29.68
C TYR A 63 -8.96 6.31 29.58
N LYS A 64 -8.70 5.58 30.67
CA LYS A 64 -7.79 4.42 30.64
C LYS A 64 -8.34 3.28 29.79
N ILE A 65 -9.65 3.05 29.85
CA ILE A 65 -10.32 2.04 29.03
C ILE A 65 -10.25 2.44 27.56
N ASP A 66 -10.56 3.70 27.23
CA ASP A 66 -10.50 4.21 25.84
C ASP A 66 -9.11 4.12 25.23
N LYS A 67 -8.06 4.34 26.03
CA LYS A 67 -6.68 4.24 25.56
C LYS A 67 -6.24 2.80 25.25
N PHE A 68 -6.93 1.78 25.77
CA PHE A 68 -6.59 0.40 25.49
C PHE A 68 -6.88 0.04 24.02
N ASN A 69 -5.86 -0.41 23.29
CA ASN A 69 -6.01 -0.81 21.90
C ASN A 69 -6.17 -2.33 21.79
N PHE A 70 -7.25 -2.79 21.17
CA PHE A 70 -7.48 -4.21 20.88
C PHE A 70 -6.93 -4.61 19.52
N PHE A 71 -6.70 -3.66 18.62
CA PHE A 71 -6.25 -3.97 17.28
C PHE A 71 -4.80 -4.45 17.31
N LEU A 72 -4.58 -5.54 16.59
CA LEU A 72 -3.25 -6.07 16.36
C LEU A 72 -2.48 -5.14 15.41
N GLU A 73 -1.16 -5.18 15.45
CA GLU A 73 -0.32 -4.31 14.62
C GLU A 73 -0.75 -4.34 13.15
N GLU A 74 -0.76 -3.17 12.53
CA GLU A 74 -1.17 -2.97 11.15
C GLU A 74 -0.29 -3.82 10.23
N TYR A 75 -0.93 -4.56 9.33
CA TYR A 75 -0.21 -5.33 8.31
C TYR A 75 0.65 -4.38 7.48
N LYS A 76 1.96 -4.60 7.52
CA LYS A 76 2.91 -3.94 6.62
C LYS A 76 3.20 -4.91 5.49
N SER A 77 2.84 -4.50 4.28
CA SER A 77 3.20 -5.27 3.08
C SER A 77 4.70 -5.14 2.85
N ASP A 78 5.37 -6.27 2.61
CA ASP A 78 6.77 -6.30 2.20
C ASP A 78 6.94 -6.08 0.69
N LYS A 79 5.84 -5.83 -0.03
CA LYS A 79 5.84 -5.62 -1.48
C LYS A 79 6.39 -4.24 -1.85
N ILE A 80 7.09 -4.19 -2.98
CA ILE A 80 7.70 -2.96 -3.49
C ILE A 80 6.69 -2.30 -4.44
N ASP A 81 6.25 -1.09 -4.13
CA ASP A 81 5.30 -0.39 -5.00
C ASP A 81 5.92 -0.07 -6.37
N LEU A 82 5.21 -0.41 -7.44
CA LEU A 82 5.56 0.05 -8.79
C LEU A 82 5.22 1.55 -8.91
N THR A 83 6.25 2.40 -9.04
CA THR A 83 6.04 3.84 -9.08
C THR A 83 5.83 4.36 -10.51
N MET A 84 5.25 5.56 -10.63
CA MET A 84 5.20 6.26 -11.93
C MET A 84 6.60 6.51 -12.51
N GLY A 85 7.62 6.69 -11.66
CA GLY A 85 9.00 6.85 -12.10
C GLY A 85 9.54 5.61 -12.81
N ASP A 86 9.18 4.42 -12.34
CA ASP A 86 9.56 3.15 -12.95
C ASP A 86 8.85 2.94 -14.29
N LEU A 87 7.59 3.37 -14.39
CA LEU A 87 6.86 3.36 -15.67
C LEU A 87 7.49 4.28 -16.71
N ILE A 88 7.87 5.50 -16.31
CA ILE A 88 8.57 6.44 -17.20
C ILE A 88 9.91 5.84 -17.63
N THR A 89 10.64 5.25 -16.68
CA THR A 89 11.92 4.59 -16.95
C THR A 89 11.78 3.46 -17.94
N SER A 90 10.81 2.59 -17.70
CA SER A 90 10.53 1.44 -18.56
C SER A 90 10.12 1.88 -19.98
N LYS A 91 9.39 3.00 -20.09
CA LYS A 91 9.04 3.58 -21.39
C LYS A 91 10.25 4.14 -22.14
N ILE A 92 11.18 4.80 -21.44
CA ILE A 92 12.39 5.36 -22.06
C ILE A 92 13.32 4.23 -22.51
N GLN A 93 13.47 3.18 -21.71
CA GLN A 93 14.34 2.04 -22.00
C GLN A 93 13.72 1.02 -22.98
N GLY A 94 12.39 1.00 -23.12
CA GLY A 94 11.67 0.02 -23.94
C GLY A 94 11.49 -1.34 -23.27
N LYS A 95 11.95 -1.50 -22.03
CA LYS A 95 11.79 -2.70 -21.19
C LYS A 95 11.67 -2.33 -19.72
N PHE A 96 11.07 -3.20 -18.91
CA PHE A 96 10.91 -2.98 -17.48
C PHE A 96 12.26 -2.79 -16.80
N HIS A 97 12.45 -1.64 -16.14
CA HIS A 97 13.59 -1.30 -15.29
C HIS A 97 13.11 -0.41 -14.15
N LEU A 98 13.66 -0.64 -12.95
CA LEU A 98 13.43 0.25 -11.83
C LEU A 98 14.19 1.56 -12.07
N ARG A 99 13.58 2.67 -11.62
CA ARG A 99 14.17 4.00 -11.76
C ARG A 99 15.51 4.11 -11.02
N GLU A 100 15.64 3.41 -9.90
CA GLU A 100 16.87 3.41 -9.09
C GLU A 100 18.09 2.85 -9.83
N ASP A 101 17.87 1.96 -10.80
CA ASP A 101 18.93 1.36 -11.61
C ASP A 101 19.36 2.24 -12.79
N VAL A 102 18.63 3.33 -13.07
CA VAL A 102 18.80 4.14 -14.27
C VAL A 102 19.13 5.59 -13.93
N LYS A 103 20.29 6.05 -14.38
CA LYS A 103 20.69 7.45 -14.27
C LYS A 103 20.40 8.21 -15.57
N TYR A 104 19.56 9.24 -15.46
CA TYR A 104 19.30 10.16 -16.57
C TYR A 104 20.34 11.27 -16.60
N VAL A 105 20.93 11.50 -17.76
CA VAL A 105 21.78 12.67 -18.02
C VAL A 105 21.08 13.53 -19.06
N ILE A 106 20.66 14.72 -18.66
CA ILE A 106 20.12 15.71 -19.60
C ILE A 106 21.31 16.38 -20.29
N THR A 107 21.56 16.01 -21.54
CA THR A 107 22.50 16.73 -22.40
C THR A 107 21.78 17.90 -23.08
N ASN A 108 22.40 19.08 -23.07
CA ASN A 108 21.85 20.37 -23.52
C ASN A 108 20.88 20.25 -24.71
N CYS A 109 19.64 20.62 -24.46
CA CYS A 109 18.60 20.75 -25.48
C CYS A 109 18.87 22.01 -26.30
N LYS A 110 19.26 21.88 -27.57
CA LYS A 110 19.24 23.01 -28.51
C LYS A 110 17.77 23.27 -28.86
N ILE A 111 17.20 24.30 -28.25
CA ILE A 111 15.88 24.81 -28.63
C ILE A 111 16.02 25.38 -30.04
N GLN A 112 15.55 24.65 -31.05
CA GLN A 112 15.34 25.18 -32.39
C GLN A 112 14.06 26.02 -32.35
N ASN A 113 14.22 27.32 -32.15
CA ASN A 113 13.17 28.29 -32.44
C ASN A 113 12.97 28.30 -33.96
N ARG A 114 11.82 27.78 -34.41
CA ARG A 114 11.29 28.03 -35.76
C ARG A 114 10.42 29.27 -35.74
#